data_AF-A0A3A6EIN6-F1
#
_entry.id   AF-A0A3A6EIN6-F1
#
_cell.length_a   1.000
_cell.length_b   1.000
_cell.length_c   1.000
_cell.angle_alpha   90.00
_cell.angle_beta   90.00
_cell.angle_gamma   90.00
#
_symmetry.space_group_name_H-M   'P 1'
#
loop_
_entity.id
_entity.type
_entity.pdbx_description
1 polymer ?
#
loop_
_entity_poly.entity_id
_entity_poly.type
_entity_poly.pdbx_seq_one_letter_code
_entity_poly.pdbx_strand_id
1 'polypeptide(L)'
;MVCTLLNFYCTTSCALCIGIIRSRMGHTARRALSEGGFSMNAYVDPDLCIGCTQCAGLCPAVFQMEGTLAVAQPGPIPPEEVPQAVDAANACPVSAIRIEE
;
A
#
# COMPACT_ATOMS: atom_id res chain seq x y z
N MET A 1 -3.78 -35.32 -45.76
CA MET A 1 -4.62 -35.06 -44.58
C MET A 1 -3.76 -35.23 -43.34
N VAL A 2 -3.13 -34.19 -42.79
CA VAL A 2 -3.67 -33.07 -41.99
C VAL A 2 -4.21 -33.50 -40.63
N CYS A 3 -3.77 -32.76 -39.61
CA CYS A 3 -4.31 -32.62 -38.24
C CYS A 3 -3.46 -33.13 -37.07
N THR A 4 -2.21 -32.65 -36.90
CA THR A 4 -1.71 -32.34 -35.53
C THR A 4 -0.55 -31.31 -35.50
N LEU A 5 -0.64 -30.19 -36.20
CA LEU A 5 0.38 -29.12 -36.09
C LEU A 5 -0.26 -27.74 -36.27
N LEU A 6 -0.88 -27.22 -35.20
CA LEU A 6 -0.99 -25.78 -34.98
C LEU A 6 -1.29 -25.46 -33.52
N ASN A 7 -0.25 -25.54 -32.66
CA ASN A 7 -0.10 -24.68 -31.47
C ASN A 7 1.30 -24.86 -30.83
N PHE A 8 2.34 -24.87 -31.67
CA PHE A 8 3.75 -24.96 -31.24
C PHE A 8 4.48 -23.63 -31.52
N TYR A 9 3.79 -22.51 -31.29
CA TYR A 9 4.31 -21.16 -31.59
C TYR A 9 3.96 -20.17 -30.47
N CYS A 10 4.45 -20.41 -29.25
CA CYS A 10 4.59 -19.32 -28.27
C CYS A 10 5.61 -19.57 -27.14
N THR A 11 6.47 -20.59 -27.18
CA THR A 11 7.36 -20.89 -26.03
C THR A 11 8.84 -21.14 -26.34
N THR A 12 9.31 -21.05 -27.59
CA THR A 12 10.67 -21.55 -27.89
C THR A 12 11.53 -20.76 -28.90
N SER A 13 11.36 -19.44 -29.03
CA SER A 13 12.27 -18.63 -29.89
C SER A 13 12.59 -17.20 -29.42
N CYS A 14 12.68 -16.93 -28.11
CA CYS A 14 13.26 -15.66 -27.62
C CYS A 14 14.35 -15.83 -26.56
N ALA A 15 15.15 -16.89 -26.68
CA ALA A 15 16.31 -17.10 -25.83
C ALA A 15 17.54 -17.47 -26.68
N LEU A 16 18.23 -16.48 -27.27
CA LEU A 16 19.67 -16.64 -27.59
C LEU A 16 20.52 -15.37 -27.82
N CYS A 17 20.17 -14.16 -27.35
CA CYS A 17 21.09 -13.00 -27.48
C CYS A 17 21.37 -12.16 -26.22
N ILE A 18 20.90 -12.50 -25.01
CA ILE A 18 21.23 -11.67 -23.81
C ILE A 18 21.62 -12.52 -22.61
N GLY A 19 22.41 -13.57 -22.85
CA GLY A 19 23.09 -14.34 -21.82
C GLY A 19 24.51 -13.84 -21.56
N ILE A 20 24.67 -12.77 -20.77
CA ILE A 20 25.84 -12.59 -19.89
C ILE A 20 25.35 -12.17 -18.49
N ILE A 21 24.74 -13.15 -17.84
CA ILE A 21 24.80 -13.51 -16.42
C ILE A 21 25.69 -12.65 -15.49
N ARG A 22 25.04 -12.23 -14.39
CA ARG A 22 25.58 -11.80 -13.07
C ARG A 22 26.14 -10.38 -12.95
N SER A 23 25.27 -9.40 -12.73
CA SER A 23 25.51 -8.33 -11.74
C SER A 23 24.23 -7.56 -11.40
N ARG A 24 23.93 -7.48 -10.10
CA ARG A 24 22.95 -6.60 -9.42
C ARG A 24 21.49 -7.02 -9.43
N MET A 25 21.21 -8.21 -8.88
CA MET A 25 20.09 -8.32 -7.96
C MET A 25 20.27 -7.32 -6.82
N GLY A 26 19.20 -6.63 -6.45
CA GLY A 26 19.11 -5.87 -5.22
C GLY A 26 19.46 -4.40 -5.40
N HIS A 27 18.47 -3.65 -5.86
CA HIS A 27 18.18 -2.30 -5.41
C HIS A 27 19.00 -1.90 -4.19
N THR A 28 19.96 -1.02 -4.42
CA THR A 28 20.76 -0.37 -3.40
C THR A 28 19.84 0.22 -2.35
N ALA A 29 19.68 -0.51 -1.24
CA ALA A 29 19.47 0.04 0.08
C ALA A 29 20.63 1.02 0.38
N ARG A 30 20.54 2.27 -0.09
CA ARG A 30 21.36 3.43 0.34
C ARG A 30 21.10 4.68 -0.49
N ARG A 31 19.95 5.33 -0.26
CA ARG A 31 19.77 6.80 -0.21
C ARG A 31 18.49 7.01 0.62
N ALA A 32 18.53 6.90 1.95
CA ALA A 32 18.81 8.04 2.83
C ALA A 32 18.22 9.36 2.29
N LEU A 33 16.95 9.61 2.66
CA LEU A 33 16.41 10.82 3.32
C LEU A 33 16.84 12.22 2.80
N SER A 34 15.86 13.15 2.85
CA SER A 34 15.83 14.55 2.38
C SER A 34 15.32 14.69 0.93
N GLU A 35 14.19 15.33 0.61
CA GLU A 35 13.31 16.29 1.29
C GLU A 35 11.91 16.18 0.67
N GLY A 36 10.86 16.21 1.49
CA GLY A 36 9.47 16.13 1.02
C GLY A 36 8.53 15.77 2.15
N GLY A 37 8.55 16.57 3.21
CA GLY A 37 7.59 16.46 4.31
C GLY A 37 6.19 16.82 3.81
N PHE A 38 5.49 15.84 3.26
CA PHE A 38 4.04 15.82 3.29
C PHE A 38 3.68 15.21 4.64
N SER A 39 3.49 16.06 5.64
CA SER A 39 3.11 15.69 7.00
C SER A 39 1.63 15.32 7.06
N MET A 40 1.23 14.29 6.32
CA MET A 40 -0.18 13.91 6.37
C MET A 40 -0.52 13.39 7.76
N ASN A 41 -1.52 13.98 8.40
CA ASN A 41 -2.07 13.54 9.68
C ASN A 41 -3.44 12.92 9.45
N ALA A 42 -3.71 11.83 10.17
CA ALA A 42 -5.04 11.22 10.21
C ALA A 42 -5.79 11.67 11.47
N TYR A 43 -7.09 11.88 11.32
CA TYR A 43 -8.01 12.16 12.42
C TYR A 43 -9.23 11.27 12.30
N VAL A 44 -9.71 10.77 13.43
CA VAL A 44 -10.98 10.04 13.51
C VAL A 44 -11.96 10.89 14.30
N ASP A 45 -13.11 11.15 13.71
CA ASP A 45 -14.22 11.85 14.35
C ASP A 45 -14.98 10.87 15.27
N PRO A 46 -14.95 11.05 16.60
CA PRO A 46 -15.61 10.15 17.53
C PRO A 46 -17.15 10.25 17.47
N ASP A 47 -17.71 11.34 16.95
CA ASP A 47 -19.18 11.51 16.82
C ASP A 47 -19.72 10.72 15.62
N LEU A 48 -18.91 10.58 14.56
CA LEU A 48 -19.26 9.77 13.38
C LEU A 48 -18.81 8.32 13.50
N CYS A 49 -17.76 8.04 14.26
CA CYS A 49 -17.18 6.70 14.36
C CYS A 49 -18.13 5.73 15.08
N ILE A 50 -18.56 4.69 14.36
CA ILE A 50 -19.44 3.63 14.89
C ILE A 50 -18.69 2.40 15.41
N GLY A 51 -17.35 2.44 15.46
CA GLY A 51 -16.56 1.32 15.97
C GLY A 51 -16.50 0.10 15.04
N CYS A 52 -16.60 0.29 13.72
CA CYS A 52 -16.60 -0.82 12.75
C CYS A 52 -15.26 -1.56 12.59
N THR A 53 -14.19 -1.09 13.25
CA THR A 53 -12.82 -1.65 13.29
C THR A 53 -12.09 -1.82 11.94
N GLN A 54 -12.71 -1.45 10.82
CA GLN A 54 -12.14 -1.56 9.47
C GLN A 54 -10.77 -0.88 9.33
N CYS A 55 -10.63 0.33 9.88
CA CYS A 55 -9.41 1.14 9.78
C CYS A 55 -8.23 0.51 10.53
N ALA A 56 -8.45 -0.03 11.72
CA ALA A 56 -7.43 -0.74 12.49
C ALA A 56 -6.96 -2.03 11.78
N GLY A 57 -7.81 -2.64 10.96
CA GLY A 57 -7.43 -3.79 10.12
C GLY A 57 -6.62 -3.43 8.88
N LEU A 58 -6.89 -2.25 8.29
CA LEU A 58 -6.21 -1.79 7.08
C LEU A 58 -4.86 -1.12 7.37
N CYS A 59 -4.79 -0.31 8.44
CA CYS A 59 -3.59 0.41 8.85
C CYS A 59 -3.51 0.48 10.39
N PRO A 60 -3.04 -0.60 11.05
CA PRO A 60 -2.89 -0.64 12.50
C PRO A 60 -1.76 0.28 13.02
N ALA A 61 -0.85 0.72 12.13
CA ALA A 61 0.19 1.67 12.48
C ALA A 61 -0.35 3.08 12.77
N VAL A 62 -1.43 3.48 12.07
CA VAL A 62 -2.04 4.82 12.18
C VAL A 62 -3.31 4.79 13.00
N PHE A 63 -4.14 3.75 12.87
CA PHE A 63 -5.43 3.66 13.56
C PHE A 63 -5.42 2.57 14.61
N GLN A 64 -5.85 2.93 15.81
CA GLN A 64 -5.98 2.02 16.95
C GLN A 64 -7.41 2.07 17.47
N MET A 65 -7.86 1.01 18.12
CA MET A 65 -9.16 0.99 18.77
C MET A 65 -8.98 1.30 20.26
N GLU A 66 -9.69 2.31 20.74
CA GLU A 66 -9.79 2.64 22.16
C GLU A 66 -11.22 2.35 22.64
N GLY A 67 -11.39 1.18 23.26
CA GLY A 67 -12.70 0.68 23.64
C GLY A 67 -13.55 0.37 22.39
N THR A 68 -14.62 1.15 22.19
CA THR A 68 -15.55 0.98 21.06
C THR A 68 -15.28 1.93 19.90
N LEU A 69 -14.39 2.92 20.05
CA LEU A 69 -14.11 3.92 19.02
C LEU A 69 -12.71 3.74 18.45
N ALA A 70 -12.55 4.10 17.17
CA ALA A 70 -11.23 4.20 16.56
C ALA A 70 -10.60 5.55 16.88
N VAL A 71 -9.29 5.56 17.10
CA VAL A 71 -8.46 6.74 17.35
C VAL A 71 -7.26 6.70 16.41
N ALA A 72 -6.93 7.84 15.81
CA ALA A 72 -5.71 7.98 15.01
C ALA A 72 -4.51 8.30 15.90
N GLN A 73 -3.33 7.82 15.53
CA GLN A 73 -2.09 8.20 16.21
C GLN A 73 -1.81 9.69 16.01
N PRO A 74 -1.43 10.41 17.08
CA PRO A 74 -1.08 11.81 16.98
C PRO A 74 0.26 11.97 16.24
N GLY A 75 0.25 12.76 15.17
CA GLY A 75 1.45 13.12 14.42
C GLY A 75 1.39 12.71 12.94
N PRO A 76 2.48 12.95 12.21
CA PRO A 76 2.54 12.65 10.79
C PRO A 76 2.56 11.15 10.54
N ILE A 77 1.75 10.72 9.60
CA ILE A 77 1.70 9.36 9.07
C ILE A 77 3.01 9.08 8.34
N PRO A 78 3.69 7.96 8.63
CA PRO A 78 4.88 7.59 7.88
C PRO A 78 4.54 7.35 6.40
N PRO A 79 5.38 7.79 5.46
CA PRO A 79 5.06 7.79 4.03
C PRO A 79 4.74 6.41 3.46
N GLU A 80 5.25 5.34 4.06
CA GLU A 80 4.91 3.95 3.71
C GLU A 80 3.46 3.56 4.06
N GLU A 81 2.87 4.18 5.10
CA GLU A 81 1.52 3.88 5.59
C GLU A 81 0.47 4.84 5.01
N VAL A 82 0.86 5.98 4.44
CA VAL A 82 -0.04 6.94 3.77
C VAL A 82 -1.05 6.27 2.82
N PRO A 83 -0.64 5.39 1.87
CA PRO A 83 -1.61 4.72 0.99
C PRO A 83 -2.63 3.89 1.78
N GLN A 84 -2.19 3.15 2.79
CA GLN A 84 -3.08 2.34 3.64
C GLN A 84 -4.01 3.21 4.49
N ALA A 85 -3.52 4.35 4.97
CA ALA A 85 -4.32 5.29 5.74
C ALA A 85 -5.41 5.96 4.89
N VAL A 86 -5.08 6.30 3.63
CA VAL A 86 -6.05 6.80 2.65
C VAL A 86 -7.07 5.72 2.29
N ASP A 87 -6.64 4.47 2.07
CA ASP A 87 -7.55 3.35 1.82
C ASP A 87 -8.48 3.10 3.02
N ALA A 88 -7.96 3.19 4.24
CA ALA A 88 -8.75 3.09 5.47
C ALA A 88 -9.81 4.21 5.56
N ALA A 89 -9.46 5.44 5.17
CA ALA A 89 -10.40 6.55 5.12
C ALA A 89 -11.52 6.30 4.09
N ASN A 90 -11.17 5.83 2.89
CA ASN A 90 -12.13 5.49 1.84
C ASN A 90 -13.02 4.29 2.19
N ALA A 91 -12.50 3.33 2.96
CA ALA A 91 -13.24 2.16 3.41
C ALA A 91 -14.18 2.46 4.60
N CYS A 92 -14.09 3.65 5.21
CA CYS A 92 -14.93 4.00 6.35
C CYS A 92 -16.39 4.19 5.89
N PRO A 93 -17.34 3.34 6.36
CA PRO A 93 -18.73 3.35 5.87
C PRO A 93 -19.50 4.62 6.25
N VAL A 94 -19.00 5.36 7.24
CA VAL A 94 -19.58 6.59 7.79
C VAL A 94 -18.68 7.80 7.54
N SER A 95 -17.60 7.63 6.77
CA SER A 95 -16.62 8.68 6.44
C SER A 95 -16.10 9.45 7.67
N ALA A 96 -15.91 8.76 8.79
CA ALA A 96 -15.45 9.34 10.06
C ALA A 96 -13.95 9.68 10.07
N ILE A 97 -13.20 9.33 9.02
CA ILE A 97 -11.75 9.49 8.96
C ILE A 97 -11.40 10.65 8.03
N ARG A 98 -10.58 11.58 8.52
CA ARG A 98 -10.06 12.72 7.77
C ARG A 98 -8.55 12.60 7.65
N ILE A 99 -8.02 12.89 6.47
CA ILE A 99 -6.58 12.99 6.19
C ILE A 99 -6.29 14.45 5.84
N GLU A 100 -5.37 15.08 6.56
CA GLU A 100 -4.95 16.48 6.37
C GLU A 100 -3.44 16.53 6.19
N GLU A 101 -2.89 17.61 5.59
CA GLU A 101 -1.44 17.81 5.32
C GLU A 101 -0.74 18.68 6.38
#